data_AF-A0A918D0B2-F1
#
_entry.id   AF-A0A918D0B2-F1
#
_cell.length_a   1.000
_cell.length_b   1.000
_cell.length_c   1.000
_cell.angle_alpha   90.00
_cell.angle_beta   90.00
_cell.angle_gamma   90.00
#
_symmetry.space_group_name_H-M   'P 1'
#
loop_
_entity.id
_entity.type
_entity.pdbx_description
1 polymer ?
#
loop_
_entity_poly.entity_id
_entity_poly.type
_entity_poly.pdbx_seq_one_letter_code
_entity_poly.pdbx_strand_id
1 'polypeptide(L)' 'MLFSLKYKELQILKHSLQYYITRTNSTVKDIEEEKRLLAKVTDEVEEMKGMYGIS' A
#
# COMPACT_ATOMS: atom_id res chain seq x y z
N MET A 1 14.05 -3.87 -16.47
CA MET A 1 13.13 -4.80 -15.75
C MET A 1 13.15 -4.57 -14.22
N LEU A 2 13.35 -3.32 -13.74
CA LEU A 2 13.25 -2.95 -12.31
C LEU A 2 11.86 -2.39 -11.95
N PHE A 3 11.13 -1.87 -12.94
CA PHE A 3 9.80 -1.27 -12.79
C PHE A 3 8.72 -2.24 -12.30
N SER A 4 8.73 -3.49 -12.80
CA SER A 4 7.84 -4.54 -12.29
C SER A 4 8.11 -4.83 -10.82
N LEU A 5 9.34 -4.66 -10.33
CA LEU A 5 9.68 -5.05 -8.97
C LEU A 5 9.12 -4.04 -7.98
N LYS A 6 9.39 -2.74 -8.18
CA LYS A 6 8.86 -1.67 -7.34
C LYS A 6 7.33 -1.64 -7.29
N TYR A 7 6.68 -1.81 -8.46
CA TYR A 7 5.21 -1.88 -8.50
C TYR A 7 4.67 -3.08 -7.72
N LYS A 8 5.31 -4.26 -7.84
CA LYS A 8 4.94 -5.46 -7.07
C LYS A 8 5.17 -5.27 -5.58
N GLU A 9 6.28 -4.65 -5.18
CA GLU A 9 6.59 -4.34 -3.78
C GLU A 9 5.51 -3.45 -3.16
N LEU A 10 5.11 -2.38 -3.86
CA LEU A 10 4.04 -1.49 -3.40
C LEU A 10 2.69 -2.20 -3.30
N GLN A 11 2.36 -3.09 -4.24
CA GLN A 11 1.12 -3.88 -4.19
C GLN A 11 1.12 -4.88 -3.02
N ILE A 12 2.25 -5.55 -2.75
CA ILE A 12 2.41 -6.44 -1.60
C ILE A 12 2.27 -5.66 -0.29
N LEU A 13 2.91 -4.48 -0.21
CA LEU A 13 2.84 -3.61 0.96
C LEU A 13 1.40 -3.11 1.17
N LYS A 14 0.72 -2.67 0.11
CA LYS A 14 -0.69 -2.25 0.14
C LYS A 14 -1.58 -3.35 0.71
N HIS A 15 -1.44 -4.57 0.20
CA HIS A 15 -2.21 -5.72 0.67
C HIS A 15 -1.91 -6.08 2.13
N SER A 16 -0.64 -6.03 2.53
CA SER A 16 -0.22 -6.30 3.90
C SER A 16 -0.81 -5.28 4.88
N LEU A 17 -0.82 -4.00 4.51
CA LEU A 17 -1.41 -2.93 5.31
C LEU A 17 -2.93 -3.06 5.42
N GLN A 18 -3.61 -3.45 4.33
CA GLN A 18 -5.05 -3.77 4.36
C GLN A 18 -5.36 -4.91 5.33
N TYR A 19 -4.49 -5.92 5.43
CA TYR A 19 -4.64 -6.97 6.43
C TYR A 19 -4.41 -6.44 7.85
N TYR A 20 -3.33 -5.69 8.09
CA TYR A 20 -2.99 -5.21 9.43
C TYR A 20 -4.03 -4.27 10.04
N ILE A 21 -4.67 -3.41 9.25
CA ILE A 21 -5.74 -2.54 9.78
C ILE A 21 -7.00 -3.31 10.24
N THR A 22 -7.13 -4.60 9.87
CA THR A 22 -8.26 -5.46 10.26
C THR A 22 -7.92 -6.44 11.38
N ARG A 23 -6.66 -6.48 11.84
CA ARG A 23 -6.23 -7.47 12.85
C ARG A 23 -6.81 -7.12 14.23
N THR A 24 -7.27 -8.13 14.94
CA THR A 24 -7.99 -7.99 16.22
C THR A 24 -7.10 -7.68 17.42
N ASN A 25 -5.77 -7.72 17.26
CA ASN A 25 -4.78 -7.47 18.31
C ASN A 25 -3.91 -6.25 17.97
N SER A 26 -4.52 -5.07 17.89
CA SER A 26 -3.82 -3.81 17.58
C SER A 26 -4.39 -2.65 18.36
N THR A 27 -3.53 -1.68 18.65
CA THR A 27 -3.98 -0.45 19.27
C THR A 27 -4.61 0.47 18.22
N VAL A 28 -5.49 1.37 18.67
CA VAL A 28 -6.07 2.39 17.78
C VAL A 28 -4.99 3.23 17.12
N LYS A 29 -3.91 3.53 17.85
CA LYS A 29 -2.76 4.28 17.33
C LYS A 29 -2.06 3.52 16.20
N ASP A 30 -1.79 2.23 16.38
CA ASP A 30 -1.17 1.41 15.34
C ASP A 30 -2.03 1.38 14.07
N ILE A 31 -3.34 1.19 14.23
CA ILE A 31 -4.30 1.19 13.12
C ILE A 31 -4.32 2.55 12.39
N GLU A 32 -4.23 3.67 13.12
CA GLU A 32 -4.16 5.00 12.50
C GLU A 32 -2.86 5.22 11.72
N GLU A 33 -1.72 4.78 12.26
CA GLU A 33 -0.43 4.85 11.56
C GLU A 33 -0.43 3.97 10.30
N GLU A 34 -0.97 2.75 10.39
CA GLU A 34 -1.12 1.82 9.28
C GLU A 34 -2.06 2.36 8.20
N LYS A 35 -3.18 3.02 8.58
CA LYS A 35 -4.09 3.68 7.63
C LYS A 35 -3.41 4.83 6.89
N ARG A 36 -2.62 5.66 7.59
CA ARG A 36 -1.85 6.74 6.94
C ARG A 36 -0.84 6.18 5.96
N LEU A 37 -0.16 5.09 6.32
CA LEU A 37 0.79 4.43 5.44
C LEU A 37 0.09 3.79 4.23
N LEU A 38 -1.07 3.17 4.43
CA LEU A 38 -1.88 2.58 3.36
C LEU A 38 -2.31 3.64 2.33
N ALA A 39 -2.71 4.84 2.79
CA ALA A 39 -3.04 5.95 1.90
C ALA A 39 -1.85 6.34 1.02
N LYS A 40 -0.67 6.57 1.64
CA LYS A 40 0.56 6.92 0.93
C LYS A 40 0.95 5.87 -0.12
N VAL A 41 0.90 4.60 0.25
CA VAL A 41 1.24 3.49 -0.67
C VAL A 41 0.21 3.38 -1.80
N THR A 42 -1.07 3.65 -1.51
CA THR A 42 -2.12 3.67 -2.53
C THR A 42 -1.89 4.77 -3.54
N ASP A 43 -1.57 5.99 -3.08
CA ASP A 43 -1.27 7.12 -3.97
C ASP A 43 -0.08 6.81 -4.88
N GLU A 44 1.01 6.24 -4.34
CA GLU A 44 2.19 5.86 -5.13
C GLU A 44 1.89 4.76 -6.16
N VAL A 45 1.00 3.81 -5.83
CA VAL A 45 0.52 2.79 -6.79
C VAL A 45 -0.27 3.43 -7.92
N GLU A 46 -1.16 4.38 -7.63
CA GLU A 46 -1.98 5.05 -8.65
C GLU A 46 -1.13 5.99 -9.53
N GLU A 47 -0.15 6.70 -8.96
CA GLU A 47 0.82 7.47 -9.73
C GLU A 47 1.61 6.56 -10.69
N MET A 48 2.06 5.39 -10.22
CA MET A 48 2.71 4.40 -11.08
C MET A 48 1.78 3.93 -12.20
N LYS A 49 0.53 3.56 -11.89
CA LYS A 49 -0.42 3.16 -12.93
C LYS A 49 -0.59 4.22 -14.01
N GLY A 50 -0.74 5.49 -13.62
CA GLY A 50 -0.85 6.62 -14.53
C GLY A 50 0.39 6.81 -15.41
N MET A 51 1.59 6.70 -14.83
CA MET A 51 2.85 6.78 -15.59
C MET A 51 3.02 5.66 -16.63
N TYR A 52 2.51 4.46 -16.36
CA TYR A 52 2.69 3.29 -17.23
C TYR A 52 1.47 2.98 -18.11
N GLY A 53 0.40 3.76 -18.04
CA GLY A 53 -0.84 3.50 -18.78
C GLY A 53 -1.51 2.18 -18.37
N ILE A 54 -1.29 1.73 -17.14
CA ILE A 54 -1.92 0.53 -16.58
C ILE A 54 -3.31 0.96 -16.10
N SER A 55 -4.36 0.49 -16.78
CA SER A 55 -5.77 0.72 -16.43
C SER A 55 -6.33 -0.41 -15.56
#